data_AF-L0AW13-F1
#
_entry.id   AF-L0AW13-F1
#
_cell.length_a   1.000
_cell.length_b   1.000
_cell.length_c   1.000
_cell.angle_alpha   90.00
_cell.angle_beta   90.00
_cell.angle_gamma   90.00
#
_symmetry.space_group_name_H-M   'P 1'
#
loop_
_entity.id
_entity.type
_entity.pdbx_description
1 polymer ?
#
loop_
_entity_poly.entity_id
_entity_poly.type
_entity_poly.pdbx_seq_one_letter_code
_entity_poly.pdbx_strand_id
1 'polypeptide(L)'
;MIPIRPLARVLTHVLWIAGGSVVRATYKAYKEAVRNNNVSMESYFRRQMSKEEAAKILGFASHEGVTVQQIEEAHQRLRNINTPSSNFAGSPYLLEKIDAAQHILRSKQP
;
A
#
# COMPACT_ATOMS: atom_id res chain seq x y z
N MET A 1 7.66 1.77 57.24
CA MET A 1 8.56 1.24 56.20
C MET A 1 8.10 -0.18 55.87
N ILE A 2 7.49 -0.40 54.71
CA ILE A 2 7.00 -1.73 54.30
C ILE A 2 8.23 -2.63 54.09
N PRO A 3 8.31 -3.84 54.67
CA PRO A 3 9.48 -4.70 54.50
C PRO A 3 9.51 -5.21 53.05
N ILE A 4 10.41 -4.66 52.24
CA ILE A 4 10.58 -4.95 50.80
C ILE A 4 11.07 -6.40 50.56
N ARG A 5 11.75 -7.00 51.56
CA ARG A 5 12.35 -8.34 51.49
C ARG A 5 11.37 -9.50 51.22
N PRO A 6 10.26 -9.67 51.97
CA PRO A 6 9.30 -10.73 51.70
C PRO A 6 8.54 -10.54 50.38
N LEU A 7 8.18 -9.30 50.04
CA LEU A 7 7.49 -8.98 48.78
C LEU A 7 8.35 -9.32 47.56
N ALA A 8 9.66 -9.03 47.61
CA ALA A 8 10.59 -9.40 46.55
C ALA A 8 10.70 -10.92 46.34
N ARG A 9 10.60 -11.74 47.40
CA ARG A 9 10.61 -13.21 47.30
C ARG A 9 9.34 -13.77 46.66
N VAL A 10 8.19 -13.21 47.03
CA VAL A 10 6.90 -13.62 46.47
C VAL A 10 6.82 -13.24 44.99
N LEU A 11 7.26 -12.02 44.65
CA LEU A 11 7.25 -11.55 43.27
C LEU A 11 8.18 -12.38 42.37
N THR A 12 9.38 -12.73 42.85
CA THR A 12 10.32 -13.58 42.11
C THR A 12 9.80 -15.01 41.93
N HIS A 13 9.15 -15.60 42.94
CA HIS A 13 8.50 -16.91 42.81
C HIS A 13 7.35 -16.90 41.80
N VAL A 14 6.51 -15.87 41.83
CA VAL A 14 5.38 -15.75 40.89
C VAL A 14 5.88 -15.53 39.46
N LEU A 15 6.94 -14.73 39.25
CA LEU A 15 7.56 -14.57 37.93
C LEU A 15 8.21 -15.86 37.42
N TRP A 16 8.85 -16.64 38.29
CA TRP A 16 9.53 -17.88 37.90
C TRP A 16 8.55 -19.01 37.53
N ILE A 17 7.40 -19.09 38.23
CA ILE A 17 6.38 -20.12 37.99
C ILE A 17 5.48 -19.78 36.80
N ALA A 18 5.19 -18.50 36.55
CA ALA A 18 4.26 -18.07 35.49
C ALA A 18 4.94 -17.54 34.21
N GLY A 19 6.25 -17.29 34.22
CA GLY A 19 6.92 -16.49 33.17
C GLY A 19 7.25 -17.18 31.85
N GLY A 20 7.27 -18.52 31.78
CA GLY A 20 7.85 -19.22 30.63
C GLY A 20 7.04 -19.15 29.32
N SER A 21 5.70 -19.18 29.40
CA SER A 21 4.83 -19.27 28.24
C SER A 21 4.46 -17.90 27.65
N VAL A 22 4.18 -16.92 28.51
CA VAL A 22 3.82 -15.56 28.10
C VAL A 22 4.99 -14.85 27.43
N VAL A 23 6.21 -15.02 27.96
CA VAL A 23 7.43 -14.39 27.40
C VAL A 23 7.76 -14.95 26.01
N ARG A 24 7.55 -16.25 25.75
CA ARG A 24 7.80 -16.82 24.42
C ARG A 24 6.78 -16.34 23.38
N ALA A 25 5.51 -16.17 23.77
CA ALA A 25 4.47 -15.66 22.86
C ALA A 25 4.71 -14.19 22.51
N THR A 26 5.03 -13.36 23.50
CA THR A 26 5.35 -11.95 23.26
C THR A 26 6.66 -11.78 22.49
N TYR A 27 7.69 -12.59 22.78
CA TYR A 27 8.95 -12.55 22.04
C TYR A 27 8.80 -12.98 20.57
N LYS A 28 7.99 -14.01 20.29
CA LYS A 28 7.70 -14.42 18.90
C LYS A 28 6.91 -13.34 18.16
N ALA A 29 5.85 -12.78 18.78
CA ALA A 29 5.08 -11.70 18.19
C ALA A 29 5.91 -10.43 17.96
N TYR A 30 6.81 -10.09 18.88
CA TYR A 30 7.75 -8.97 18.73
C TYR A 30 8.75 -9.22 17.58
N LYS A 31 9.37 -10.41 17.54
CA LYS A 31 10.28 -10.81 16.46
C LYS A 31 9.57 -10.80 15.11
N GLU A 32 8.31 -11.23 15.06
CA GLU A 32 7.50 -11.25 13.85
C GLU A 32 7.07 -9.85 13.43
N ALA A 33 6.77 -8.93 14.36
CA ALA A 33 6.51 -7.52 14.07
C ALA A 33 7.77 -6.79 13.52
N VAL A 34 8.96 -7.08 14.07
CA VAL A 34 10.23 -6.53 13.57
C VAL A 34 10.60 -7.13 12.22
N ARG A 35 10.37 -8.44 12.01
CA ARG A 35 10.65 -9.10 10.72
C ARG A 35 9.65 -8.68 9.62
N ASN A 36 8.38 -8.46 9.96
CA ASN A 36 7.37 -7.98 9.01
C ASN A 36 7.53 -6.50 8.63
N ASN A 37 8.20 -5.68 9.46
CA ASN A 37 8.51 -4.29 9.11
C ASN A 37 9.41 -4.17 7.86
N ASN A 38 10.22 -5.18 7.55
CA ASN A 38 11.05 -5.18 6.32
C ASN A 38 10.35 -5.76 5.09
N VAL A 39 9.17 -6.40 5.23
CA VAL A 39 8.47 -7.06 4.10
C VAL A 39 7.22 -6.27 3.66
N SER A 40 6.87 -5.19 4.35
CA SER A 40 5.61 -4.48 4.09
C SER A 40 5.71 -2.96 3.98
N MET A 41 6.90 -2.35 3.99
CA MET A 41 6.99 -0.94 3.59
C MET A 41 7.06 -0.80 2.06
N GLU A 42 7.78 -1.69 1.38
CA GLU A 42 7.95 -1.62 -0.08
C GLU A 42 6.65 -1.95 -0.86
N SER A 43 5.76 -2.79 -0.32
CA SER A 43 4.51 -3.15 -1.01
C SER A 43 3.42 -2.08 -0.88
N TYR A 44 3.42 -1.28 0.18
CA TYR A 44 2.49 -0.16 0.33
C TYR A 44 2.92 1.04 -0.54
N PHE A 45 4.22 1.27 -0.72
CA PHE A 45 4.72 2.23 -1.71
C PHE A 45 4.49 1.78 -3.17
N ARG A 46 4.31 0.47 -3.43
CA ARG A 46 3.96 -0.08 -4.76
C ARG A 46 2.49 0.10 -5.18
N ARG A 47 1.63 0.71 -4.36
CA ARG A 47 0.24 1.01 -4.77
C ARG A 47 0.11 2.22 -5.70
N GLN A 48 1.17 3.01 -5.88
CA GLN A 48 1.16 4.13 -6.81
C GLN A 48 1.57 3.66 -8.21
N MET A 49 0.72 3.96 -9.20
CA MET A 49 0.95 3.65 -10.60
C MET A 49 2.21 4.38 -11.09
N SER A 50 3.08 3.66 -11.81
CA SER A 50 4.32 4.25 -12.35
C SER A 50 4.01 5.11 -13.60
N LYS A 51 4.96 5.97 -14.01
CA LYS A 51 4.78 6.79 -15.23
C LYS A 51 4.76 5.94 -16.49
N GLU A 52 5.58 4.89 -16.49
CA GLU A 52 5.64 3.90 -17.56
C GLU A 52 4.34 3.10 -17.62
N GLU A 53 3.75 2.75 -16.47
CA GLU A 53 2.44 2.12 -16.39
C GLU A 53 1.34 3.08 -16.90
N ALA A 54 1.35 4.34 -16.46
CA ALA A 54 0.39 5.35 -16.90
C ALA A 54 0.44 5.59 -18.42
N ALA A 55 1.64 5.68 -19.00
CA ALA A 55 1.84 5.80 -20.44
C ALA A 55 1.28 4.59 -21.18
N LYS A 56 1.56 3.38 -20.70
CA LYS A 56 1.02 2.14 -21.28
C LYS A 56 -0.51 2.06 -21.18
N ILE A 57 -1.09 2.47 -20.06
CA ILE A 57 -2.55 2.49 -19.86
C ILE A 57 -3.23 3.43 -20.87
N LEU A 58 -2.65 4.60 -21.13
CA LEU A 58 -3.17 5.53 -22.14
C LEU A 58 -2.83 5.13 -23.59
N GLY A 59 -1.99 4.11 -23.78
CA GLY A 59 -1.62 3.56 -25.09
C GLY A 59 -0.39 4.22 -25.73
N PHE A 60 0.45 4.89 -24.95
CA PHE A 60 1.71 5.45 -25.41
C PHE A 60 2.87 4.46 -25.24
N ALA A 61 3.83 4.50 -26.18
CA ALA A 61 5.03 3.66 -26.11
C ALA A 61 6.02 4.13 -25.03
N SER A 62 6.06 5.43 -24.75
CA SER A 62 6.88 6.05 -23.71
C SER A 62 6.11 7.22 -23.09
N HIS A 63 6.54 7.64 -21.90
CA HIS A 63 6.02 8.83 -21.22
C HIS A 63 6.74 10.12 -21.66
N GLU A 64 7.83 10.01 -22.40
CA GLU A 64 8.62 11.15 -22.88
C GLU A 64 8.01 11.77 -24.15
N GLY A 65 7.97 13.10 -24.21
CA GLY A 65 7.50 13.84 -25.40
C GLY A 65 5.99 13.84 -25.63
N VAL A 66 5.20 13.24 -24.72
CA VAL A 66 3.74 13.28 -24.80
C VAL A 66 3.22 14.65 -24.37
N THR A 67 2.41 15.28 -25.22
CA THR A 67 1.81 16.60 -24.95
C THR A 67 0.54 16.50 -24.10
N VAL A 68 0.16 17.60 -23.42
CA VAL A 68 -1.07 17.66 -22.59
C VAL A 68 -2.30 17.27 -23.43
N GLN A 69 -2.36 17.77 -24.65
CA GLN A 69 -3.49 17.54 -25.58
C GLN A 69 -3.61 16.06 -25.94
N GLN A 70 -2.50 15.39 -26.26
CA GLN A 70 -2.50 13.96 -26.55
C GLN A 70 -2.95 13.13 -25.35
N ILE A 71 -2.55 13.50 -24.13
CA ILE A 71 -2.99 12.84 -22.90
C ILE A 71 -4.51 12.97 -22.74
N GLU A 72 -5.06 14.16 -22.96
CA GLU A 72 -6.49 14.44 -22.83
C GLU A 72 -7.32 13.69 -23.88
N GLU A 73 -6.89 13.70 -25.14
CA GLU A 73 -7.54 12.95 -26.22
C GLU A 73 -7.54 11.45 -25.96
N ALA A 74 -6.40 10.90 -25.51
CA ALA A 74 -6.28 9.48 -25.18
C ALA A 74 -7.16 9.11 -23.99
N HIS A 75 -7.18 9.95 -22.94
CA HIS A 75 -8.03 9.78 -21.77
C HIS A 75 -9.51 9.78 -22.15
N GLN A 76 -9.98 10.80 -22.87
CA GLN A 76 -11.38 10.92 -23.27
C GLN A 76 -11.82 9.74 -24.14
N ARG A 77 -10.98 9.32 -25.10
CA ARG A 77 -11.24 8.16 -25.95
C ARG A 77 -11.43 6.88 -25.13
N LEU A 78 -10.48 6.58 -24.23
CA LEU A 78 -10.54 5.36 -23.41
C LEU A 78 -11.69 5.40 -22.40
N ARG A 79 -11.96 6.57 -21.81
CA ARG A 79 -13.06 6.77 -20.88
C ARG A 79 -14.41 6.56 -21.56
N ASN A 80 -14.62 7.12 -22.75
CA ASN A 80 -15.84 6.92 -23.53
C ASN A 80 -16.11 5.44 -23.84
N ILE A 81 -15.06 4.67 -24.17
CA ILE A 81 -15.17 3.23 -24.45
C ILE A 81 -15.52 2.43 -23.18
N ASN A 82 -14.96 2.81 -22.04
CA ASN A 82 -15.10 2.05 -20.78
C ASN A 82 -16.28 2.53 -19.91
N THR A 83 -16.95 3.60 -20.29
CA THR A 83 -18.14 4.10 -19.61
C THR A 83 -19.32 3.16 -19.86
N PRO A 84 -20.19 2.91 -18.87
CA PRO A 84 -21.38 2.11 -19.07
C PRO A 84 -22.25 2.63 -20.23
N SER A 85 -22.72 1.72 -21.06
CA SER A 85 -23.67 1.99 -22.16
C SER A 85 -24.78 0.94 -22.17
N SER A 86 -25.76 1.08 -23.06
CA SER A 86 -26.91 0.15 -23.12
C SER A 86 -26.53 -1.32 -23.27
N ASN A 87 -25.37 -1.61 -23.88
CA ASN A 87 -24.91 -2.96 -24.19
C ASN A 87 -23.65 -3.37 -23.42
N PHE A 88 -23.13 -2.49 -22.55
CA PHE A 88 -21.90 -2.72 -21.81
C PHE A 88 -22.00 -2.12 -20.41
N ALA A 89 -21.84 -2.93 -19.37
CA ALA A 89 -21.97 -2.49 -17.99
C ALA A 89 -20.88 -1.49 -17.54
N GLY A 90 -19.85 -1.26 -18.35
CA GLY A 90 -18.68 -0.48 -17.96
C GLY A 90 -17.75 -1.27 -17.04
N SER A 91 -16.55 -0.71 -16.80
CA SER A 91 -15.66 -1.22 -15.77
C SER A 91 -15.17 -0.07 -14.88
N PRO A 92 -15.72 0.04 -13.65
CA PRO A 92 -15.30 1.07 -12.70
C PRO A 92 -13.80 1.04 -12.43
N TYR A 93 -13.21 -0.16 -12.33
CA TYR A 93 -11.78 -0.35 -12.11
C TYR A 93 -10.94 0.19 -13.28
N LEU A 94 -11.36 -0.05 -14.52
CA LEU A 94 -10.64 0.47 -15.68
C LEU A 94 -10.75 2.00 -15.77
N LEU A 95 -11.92 2.56 -15.47
CA LEU A 95 -12.12 4.00 -15.41
C LEU A 95 -11.21 4.65 -14.35
N GLU A 96 -11.14 4.08 -13.15
CA GLU A 96 -10.25 4.56 -12.08
C GLU A 96 -8.76 4.52 -12.51
N LYS A 97 -8.35 3.45 -13.21
CA LYS A 97 -6.98 3.34 -13.74
C LYS A 97 -6.69 4.35 -14.85
N ILE A 98 -7.66 4.60 -15.75
CA ILE A 98 -7.55 5.59 -16.82
C ILE A 98 -7.43 7.01 -16.23
N ASP A 99 -8.27 7.33 -15.24
CA ASP A 99 -8.26 8.63 -14.55
C ASP A 99 -6.95 8.84 -13.78
N ALA A 100 -6.46 7.81 -13.07
CA ALA A 100 -5.17 7.86 -12.38
C ALA A 100 -3.99 8.07 -13.34
N ALA A 101 -4.00 7.40 -14.51
CA ALA A 101 -2.94 7.52 -15.51
C ALA A 101 -2.84 8.94 -16.07
N GLN A 102 -3.99 9.57 -16.37
CA GLN A 102 -4.04 10.97 -16.81
C GLN A 102 -3.46 11.92 -15.76
N HIS A 103 -3.86 11.75 -14.49
CA HIS A 103 -3.35 12.58 -13.39
C HIS A 103 -1.82 12.47 -13.22
N ILE A 104 -1.28 11.25 -13.30
CA ILE A 104 0.16 11.01 -13.14
C ILE A 104 0.97 11.67 -14.26
N LEU A 105 0.52 11.54 -15.51
CA LEU A 105 1.26 12.12 -16.65
C LEU A 105 1.15 13.65 -16.68
N ARG A 106 0.01 14.22 -16.30
CA ARG A 106 -0.16 15.69 -16.22
C ARG A 106 0.64 16.32 -15.09
N SER A 107 0.80 15.64 -13.94
CA SER A 107 1.52 16.18 -12.78
C SER A 107 3.01 16.48 -13.01
N LYS A 108 3.62 15.98 -14.11
CA LYS A 108 5.03 16.17 -14.45
C LYS A 108 5.25 17.07 -15.69
N GLN A 109 4.21 17.62 -16.27
CA GLN A 109 4.37 18.54 -17.39
C GLN A 109 4.86 19.90 -16.84
N PRO A 110 6.04 20.39 -17.27
CA PRO A 110 6.58 21.67 -16.79
C PRO A 110 5.71 22.86 -17.21
#